data_AF-A0A840HES5-F1
#
_entry.id   AF-A0A840HES5-F1
#
_cell.length_a   1.000
_cell.length_b   1.000
_cell.length_c   1.000
_cell.angle_alpha   90.00
_cell.angle_beta   90.00
_cell.angle_gamma   90.00
#
_symmetry.space_group_name_H-M   'P 1'
#
loop_
_entity.id
_entity.type
_entity.pdbx_description
1 polymer ?
#
loop_
_entity_poly.entity_id
_entity_poly.type
_entity_poly.pdbx_seq_one_letter_code
_entity_poly.pdbx_strand_id
1 'polypeptide(L)'
;MIEVNVPDIVTEPSFQVGWPRAALDQIRSVERAGAPDGGEKPSAYVLVTNHSFYNNLDAIGSNTQVIAAGCRIPDFGPDVGFNRLKDVLESHERHKEMLALLDSMKEHYEIPSTFNCENPEFAFAPEDSPPRLRFGEVYSVPDARGKEVPARLYEAIVLEHEKAIMGCYQSLDGGQNIMVRTPITDVELAAWKRHPDTFFRERRQIPRQATNWLELALSFYETYKSTSREKLLEWMVTADDIDYLKTLSQADLAILYCERLGWGAANKR
;
A
#
# COMPACT_ATOMS: atom_id res chain seq x y z
N MET A 1 -6.29 -4.91 -23.86
CA MET A 1 -6.40 -5.87 -22.74
C MET A 1 -6.21 -7.26 -23.32
N ILE A 2 -5.26 -8.02 -22.78
CA ILE A 2 -5.01 -9.41 -23.19
C ILE A 2 -5.45 -10.28 -22.02
N GLU A 3 -6.37 -11.21 -22.28
CA GLU A 3 -6.82 -12.17 -21.28
C GLU A 3 -6.12 -13.50 -21.51
N VAL A 4 -5.58 -14.08 -20.44
CA VAL A 4 -5.00 -15.41 -20.42
C VAL A 4 -5.70 -16.27 -19.37
N ASN A 5 -5.69 -17.59 -19.58
CA ASN A 5 -6.24 -18.55 -18.64
C ASN A 5 -5.20 -19.64 -18.43
N VAL A 6 -4.21 -19.33 -17.60
CA VAL A 6 -3.15 -20.26 -17.22
C VAL A 6 -3.47 -20.77 -15.81
N PRO A 7 -3.60 -22.10 -15.61
CA PRO A 7 -3.74 -22.68 -14.28
C PRO A 7 -2.47 -22.36 -13.49
N ASP A 8 -2.59 -21.51 -12.49
CA ASP A 8 -1.45 -21.04 -11.72
C ASP A 8 -1.65 -21.51 -10.28
N ILE A 9 -1.03 -22.64 -9.93
CA ILE A 9 -0.91 -23.11 -8.55
C ILE A 9 0.36 -22.47 -8.00
N VAL A 10 0.37 -21.15 -7.82
CA VAL A 10 1.54 -20.46 -7.26
C VAL A 10 1.24 -20.08 -5.84
N THR A 11 2.05 -20.64 -4.94
CA THR A 11 2.02 -20.35 -3.51
C THR A 11 2.50 -18.94 -3.18
N GLU A 12 3.09 -18.19 -4.13
CA GLU A 12 3.47 -16.77 -3.97
C GLU A 12 3.41 -15.99 -5.30
N PRO A 13 2.78 -14.81 -5.35
CA PRO A 13 2.78 -13.97 -6.56
C PRO A 13 4.19 -13.44 -6.85
N SER A 14 4.83 -13.92 -7.92
CA SER A 14 6.14 -13.46 -8.36
C SER A 14 6.10 -13.07 -9.84
N PHE A 15 6.64 -11.89 -10.16
CA PHE A 15 6.83 -11.46 -11.56
C PHE A 15 8.01 -12.16 -12.24
N GLN A 16 8.79 -12.95 -11.50
CA GLN A 16 10.05 -13.53 -11.98
C GLN A 16 9.88 -14.95 -12.56
N VAL A 17 8.78 -15.64 -12.22
CA VAL A 17 8.54 -17.04 -12.60
C VAL A 17 7.12 -17.20 -13.11
N GLY A 18 6.88 -18.18 -13.98
CA GLY A 18 5.53 -18.54 -14.44
C GLY A 18 5.00 -17.67 -15.58
N TRP A 19 3.66 -17.62 -15.69
CA TRP A 19 3.01 -16.82 -16.74
C TRP A 19 3.34 -15.32 -16.69
N PRO A 20 3.61 -14.68 -15.52
CA PRO A 20 3.98 -13.27 -15.50
C PRO A 20 5.26 -12.97 -16.26
N ARG A 21 6.28 -13.81 -16.05
CA ARG A 21 7.56 -13.69 -16.76
C ARG A 21 7.37 -13.90 -18.26
N ALA A 22 6.61 -14.93 -18.64
CA ALA A 22 6.33 -15.22 -20.05
C ALA A 22 5.57 -14.07 -20.74
N ALA A 23 4.60 -13.46 -20.06
CA ALA A 23 3.87 -12.31 -20.57
C ALA A 23 4.79 -11.10 -20.78
N LEU A 24 5.67 -10.80 -19.80
CA LEU A 24 6.65 -9.72 -19.93
C LEU A 24 7.63 -9.98 -21.09
N ASP A 25 8.18 -11.20 -21.19
CA ASP A 25 9.09 -11.56 -22.28
C ASP A 25 8.42 -11.45 -23.65
N GLN A 26 7.13 -11.79 -23.77
CA GLN A 26 6.36 -11.57 -25.00
C GLN A 26 6.21 -10.07 -25.32
N ILE A 27 5.87 -9.23 -24.34
CA ILE A 27 5.76 -7.78 -24.54
C ILE A 27 7.10 -7.21 -25.04
N ARG A 28 8.21 -7.58 -24.39
CA ARG A 28 9.57 -7.14 -24.78
C ARG A 28 10.00 -7.67 -26.14
N SER A 29 9.59 -8.89 -26.50
CA SER A 29 9.83 -9.45 -27.84
C SER A 29 9.06 -8.67 -28.93
N VAL A 30 7.80 -8.33 -28.66
CA VAL A 30 6.95 -7.55 -29.57
C VAL A 30 7.50 -6.14 -29.77
N GLU A 31 8.05 -5.50 -28.72
CA GLU A 31 8.71 -4.19 -28.84
C GLU A 31 9.90 -4.21 -29.82
N ARG A 32 10.67 -5.30 -29.84
CA ARG A 32 11.86 -5.44 -30.70
C ARG A 32 11.49 -5.79 -32.15
N ALA A 33 10.35 -6.44 -32.35
CA ALA A 33 9.87 -6.78 -33.69
C ALA A 33 9.37 -5.53 -34.42
N GLY A 34 9.75 -5.38 -35.69
CA GLY A 34 9.23 -4.32 -36.57
C GLY A 34 7.71 -4.38 -36.70
N ALA A 35 7.09 -3.24 -37.00
CA ALA A 35 5.67 -3.23 -37.33
C ALA A 35 5.43 -3.92 -38.70
N PRO A 36 4.27 -4.56 -38.93
CA PRO A 36 3.97 -5.23 -40.19
C PRO A 36 4.03 -4.32 -41.42
N ASP A 37 3.82 -3.01 -41.22
CA ASP A 37 3.88 -1.95 -42.23
C ASP A 37 5.28 -1.34 -42.40
N GLY A 38 6.29 -1.84 -41.67
CA GLY A 38 7.65 -1.30 -41.67
C GLY A 38 7.82 -0.02 -40.83
N GLY A 39 6.75 0.45 -40.19
CA GLY A 39 6.77 1.61 -39.31
C GLY A 39 7.27 1.30 -37.89
N GLU A 40 7.32 2.35 -37.08
CA GLU A 40 7.53 2.23 -35.65
C GLU A 40 6.21 1.91 -34.93
N LYS A 41 6.21 0.89 -34.06
CA LYS A 41 5.02 0.56 -33.26
C LYS A 41 4.68 1.70 -32.29
N PRO A 42 3.41 2.08 -32.12
CA PRO A 42 3.04 3.09 -31.15
C PRO A 42 3.33 2.63 -29.72
N SER A 43 3.63 3.58 -28.83
CA SER A 43 3.72 3.30 -27.40
C SER A 43 2.33 3.00 -26.84
N ALA A 44 2.24 2.00 -25.96
CA ALA A 44 0.96 1.55 -25.41
C ALA A 44 1.12 1.00 -23.99
N TYR A 45 0.10 1.22 -23.15
CA TYR A 45 -0.06 0.47 -21.90
C TYR A 45 -0.65 -0.91 -22.22
N VAL A 46 -0.02 -1.97 -21.75
CA VAL A 46 -0.47 -3.34 -21.94
C VAL A 46 -0.89 -3.91 -20.60
N LEU A 47 -2.18 -4.15 -20.43
CA LEU A 47 -2.73 -4.92 -19.32
C LEU A 47 -2.96 -6.37 -19.76
N VAL A 48 -2.36 -7.30 -19.01
CA VAL A 48 -2.55 -8.74 -19.14
C VAL A 48 -3.25 -9.25 -17.88
N THR A 49 -4.43 -9.83 -18.04
CA THR A 49 -5.23 -10.37 -16.94
C THR A 49 -5.24 -11.89 -17.02
N ASN A 50 -4.91 -12.57 -15.92
CA ASN A 50 -5.04 -14.01 -15.78
C ASN A 50 -6.20 -14.34 -14.85
N HIS A 51 -7.27 -14.87 -15.43
CA HIS A 51 -8.42 -15.39 -14.68
C HIS A 51 -8.25 -16.90 -14.51
N SER A 52 -7.41 -17.28 -13.56
CA SER A 52 -7.17 -18.70 -13.28
C SER A 52 -8.47 -19.39 -12.90
N PHE A 53 -8.78 -20.50 -13.58
CA PHE A 53 -9.92 -21.37 -13.29
C PHE A 53 -11.32 -20.82 -13.61
N TYR A 54 -11.47 -19.99 -14.66
CA TYR A 54 -12.76 -19.46 -15.14
C TYR A 54 -13.90 -20.50 -15.24
N ASN A 55 -13.56 -21.78 -15.48
CA ASN A 55 -14.51 -22.88 -15.67
C ASN A 55 -14.60 -23.84 -14.46
N ASN A 56 -13.93 -23.57 -13.34
CA ASN A 56 -13.94 -24.42 -12.16
C ASN A 56 -14.84 -23.81 -11.07
N LEU A 57 -16.09 -24.26 -11.02
CA LEU A 57 -17.08 -23.82 -10.03
C LEU A 57 -16.71 -24.21 -8.59
N ASP A 58 -15.81 -25.18 -8.43
CA ASP A 58 -15.36 -25.68 -7.13
C ASP A 58 -14.05 -25.01 -6.66
N ALA A 59 -13.44 -24.15 -7.48
CA ALA A 59 -12.22 -23.45 -7.10
C ALA A 59 -12.54 -22.32 -6.11
N ILE A 60 -12.24 -22.54 -4.84
CA ILE A 60 -12.31 -21.53 -3.78
C ILE A 60 -10.98 -20.76 -3.77
N GLY A 61 -11.03 -19.43 -3.87
CA GLY A 61 -9.84 -18.57 -3.81
C GLY A 61 -9.08 -18.41 -5.14
N SER A 62 -9.76 -18.56 -6.28
CA SER A 62 -9.20 -18.23 -7.60
C SER A 62 -8.92 -16.71 -7.69
N ASN A 63 -7.69 -16.33 -7.39
CA ASN A 63 -7.27 -14.94 -7.51
C ASN A 63 -7.07 -14.58 -8.98
N THR A 64 -7.64 -13.44 -9.38
CA THR A 64 -7.26 -12.84 -10.67
C THR A 64 -6.00 -12.04 -10.50
N GLN A 65 -5.09 -12.29 -11.42
CA GLN A 65 -3.80 -11.65 -11.44
C GLN A 65 -3.74 -10.68 -12.62
N VAL A 66 -3.15 -9.51 -12.40
CA VAL A 66 -3.03 -8.48 -13.43
C VAL A 66 -1.58 -8.05 -13.53
N ILE A 67 -1.08 -7.95 -14.75
CA ILE A 67 0.20 -7.34 -15.07
C ILE A 67 -0.07 -6.13 -15.93
N ALA A 68 0.50 -5.00 -15.55
CA ALA A 68 0.54 -3.81 -16.36
C ALA A 68 1.99 -3.51 -16.73
N ALA A 69 2.26 -3.44 -18.02
CA ALA A 69 3.59 -3.12 -18.53
C ALA A 69 3.48 -2.15 -19.71
N GLY A 70 4.48 -1.31 -19.86
CA GLY A 70 4.62 -0.42 -20.99
C GLY A 70 5.16 -1.16 -22.20
N CYS A 71 4.53 -0.98 -23.35
CA CYS A 71 5.12 -1.28 -24.65
C CYS A 71 5.70 0.04 -25.21
N ARG A 72 7.02 0.14 -25.29
CA ARG A 72 7.77 1.36 -25.64
C ARG A 72 7.47 2.54 -24.70
N ILE A 73 7.27 2.23 -23.42
CA ILE A 73 7.18 3.18 -22.30
C ILE A 73 8.20 2.69 -21.26
N PRO A 74 9.45 3.20 -21.30
CA PRO A 74 10.59 2.61 -20.60
C PRO A 74 10.53 2.74 -19.08
N ASP A 75 9.66 3.61 -18.58
CA ASP A 75 9.50 3.97 -17.17
C ASP A 75 8.18 3.44 -16.57
N PHE A 76 7.48 2.54 -17.26
CA PHE A 76 6.24 1.92 -16.78
C PHE A 76 6.27 0.39 -16.86
N GLY A 77 6.17 -0.28 -15.71
CA GLY A 77 6.03 -1.74 -15.61
C GLY A 77 6.77 -2.34 -14.41
N PRO A 78 6.50 -3.61 -14.08
CA PRO A 78 7.09 -4.29 -12.92
C PRO A 78 8.58 -4.63 -13.11
N ASP A 79 9.08 -4.60 -14.35
CA ASP A 79 10.46 -4.86 -14.71
C ASP A 79 11.29 -3.57 -14.85
N VAL A 80 10.70 -2.41 -14.54
CA VAL A 80 11.39 -1.11 -14.54
C VAL A 80 12.09 -0.91 -13.21
N GLY A 81 13.42 -0.78 -13.27
CA GLY A 81 14.24 -0.41 -12.13
C GLY A 81 14.55 1.09 -12.13
N PHE A 82 14.38 1.73 -10.99
CA PHE A 82 14.78 3.13 -10.79
C PHE A 82 16.01 3.22 -9.89
N ASN A 83 16.92 4.13 -10.22
CA ASN A 83 18.12 4.38 -9.44
C ASN A 83 18.04 5.68 -8.62
N ARG A 84 17.02 6.49 -8.86
CA ARG A 84 16.78 7.77 -8.18
C ARG A 84 15.33 7.89 -7.77
N LEU A 85 15.09 8.46 -6.60
CA LEU A 85 13.76 8.76 -6.09
C LEU A 85 13.02 9.74 -7.02
N LYS A 86 13.74 10.71 -7.59
CA LYS A 86 13.17 11.67 -8.54
C LYS A 86 12.52 10.98 -9.74
N ASP A 87 13.20 10.01 -10.32
CA ASP A 87 12.71 9.30 -11.50
C ASP A 87 11.43 8.51 -11.18
N VAL A 88 11.34 7.95 -9.97
CA VAL A 88 10.13 7.28 -9.47
C VAL A 88 8.98 8.28 -9.34
N LEU A 89 9.20 9.43 -8.70
CA LEU A 89 8.15 10.44 -8.50
C LEU A 89 7.63 10.99 -9.83
N GLU A 90 8.53 11.25 -10.77
CA GLU A 90 8.15 11.72 -12.11
C GLU A 90 7.41 10.63 -12.91
N SER A 91 7.84 9.37 -12.83
CA SER A 91 7.12 8.24 -13.43
C SER A 91 5.73 8.09 -12.83
N HIS A 92 5.61 8.18 -11.50
CA HIS A 92 4.33 8.14 -10.80
C HIS A 92 3.38 9.24 -11.28
N GLU A 93 3.85 10.48 -11.42
CA GLU A 93 3.01 11.57 -11.93
C GLU A 93 2.63 11.35 -13.40
N ARG A 94 3.56 10.90 -14.24
CA ARG A 94 3.30 10.60 -15.66
C ARG A 94 2.25 9.50 -15.84
N HIS A 95 2.22 8.53 -14.94
CA HIS A 95 1.37 7.33 -15.05
C HIS A 95 0.25 7.29 -14.01
N LYS A 96 -0.04 8.39 -13.32
CA LYS A 96 -0.99 8.43 -12.19
C LYS A 96 -2.35 7.82 -12.50
N GLU A 97 -2.88 8.06 -13.70
CA GLU A 97 -4.20 7.54 -14.10
C GLU A 97 -4.17 6.01 -14.28
N MET A 98 -3.07 5.49 -14.82
CA MET A 98 -2.89 4.05 -14.98
C MET A 98 -2.63 3.37 -13.65
N LEU A 99 -1.86 3.99 -12.76
CA LEU A 99 -1.66 3.50 -11.40
C LEU A 99 -2.97 3.49 -10.61
N ALA A 100 -3.79 4.54 -10.72
CA ALA A 100 -5.12 4.59 -10.12
C ALA A 100 -6.05 3.49 -10.64
N LEU A 101 -5.99 3.17 -11.94
CA LEU A 101 -6.71 2.04 -12.50
C LEU A 101 -6.26 0.71 -11.88
N LEU A 102 -4.95 0.49 -11.73
CA LEU A 102 -4.41 -0.74 -11.13
C LEU A 102 -4.78 -0.87 -9.66
N ASP A 103 -4.74 0.23 -8.91
CA ASP A 103 -5.21 0.28 -7.53
C ASP A 103 -6.70 -0.05 -7.45
N SER A 104 -7.53 0.53 -8.34
CA SER A 104 -8.96 0.21 -8.44
C SER A 104 -9.20 -1.26 -8.78
N MET A 105 -8.45 -1.84 -9.72
CA MET A 105 -8.57 -3.25 -10.08
C MET A 105 -8.18 -4.13 -8.88
N LYS A 106 -7.14 -3.76 -8.13
CA LYS A 106 -6.72 -4.50 -6.92
C LYS A 106 -7.75 -4.40 -5.80
N GLU A 107 -8.33 -3.22 -5.57
CA GLU A 107 -9.28 -2.98 -4.48
C GLU A 107 -10.69 -3.52 -4.78
N HIS A 108 -11.10 -3.59 -6.05
CA HIS A 108 -12.49 -3.87 -6.44
C HIS A 108 -12.67 -5.10 -7.33
N TYR A 109 -11.69 -6.01 -7.36
CA TYR A 109 -11.83 -7.24 -8.16
C TYR A 109 -12.90 -8.20 -7.60
N GLU A 110 -13.15 -8.16 -6.30
CA GLU A 110 -14.08 -9.10 -5.66
C GLU A 110 -15.55 -8.72 -5.91
N ILE A 111 -16.39 -9.71 -6.17
CA ILE A 111 -17.84 -9.53 -6.16
C ILE A 111 -18.25 -9.20 -4.72
N PRO A 112 -18.90 -8.04 -4.48
CA PRO A 112 -19.33 -7.70 -3.13
C PRO A 112 -20.36 -8.72 -2.66
N SER A 113 -20.09 -9.39 -1.54
CA SER A 113 -21.05 -10.30 -0.90
C SER A 113 -22.19 -9.57 -0.19
N THR A 114 -22.08 -8.26 -0.04
CA THR A 114 -23.07 -7.38 0.61
C THR A 114 -23.29 -6.13 -0.24
N PHE A 115 -24.52 -5.86 -0.65
CA PHE A 115 -24.86 -4.69 -1.48
C PHE A 115 -25.04 -3.38 -0.67
N ASN A 116 -25.05 -3.47 0.67
CA ASN A 116 -25.15 -2.32 1.58
C ASN A 116 -23.77 -1.79 2.04
N CYS A 117 -22.67 -2.30 1.47
CA CYS A 117 -21.29 -1.94 1.83
C CYS A 117 -20.89 -2.27 3.27
N GLU A 118 -21.61 -3.16 3.97
CA GLU A 118 -21.14 -3.67 5.26
C GLU A 118 -20.04 -4.72 5.07
N ASN A 119 -19.12 -4.86 6.04
CA ASN A 119 -18.12 -5.93 5.96
C ASN A 119 -18.86 -7.28 6.11
N PRO A 120 -18.63 -8.27 5.23
CA PRO A 120 -19.36 -9.54 5.25
C PRO A 120 -19.23 -10.27 6.59
N GLU A 121 -18.06 -10.19 7.22
CA GLU A 121 -17.80 -10.81 8.53
C GLU A 121 -18.70 -10.22 9.63
N PHE A 122 -19.16 -8.98 9.49
CA PHE A 122 -20.12 -8.36 10.41
C PHE A 122 -21.57 -8.49 9.95
N ALA A 123 -21.83 -8.43 8.64
CA ALA A 123 -23.18 -8.56 8.09
C ALA A 123 -23.78 -9.96 8.35
N PHE A 124 -22.92 -10.99 8.42
CA PHE A 124 -23.31 -12.37 8.69
C PHE A 124 -22.84 -12.87 10.07
N ALA A 125 -22.41 -11.96 10.96
CA ALA A 125 -22.01 -12.32 12.31
C ALA A 125 -23.21 -12.83 13.12
N PRO A 126 -23.00 -13.78 14.06
CA PRO A 126 -24.02 -14.15 15.05
C PRO A 126 -24.49 -12.91 15.85
N GLU A 127 -25.79 -12.84 16.18
CA GLU A 127 -26.39 -11.69 16.89
C GLU A 127 -25.70 -11.38 18.24
N ASP A 128 -25.06 -12.36 18.87
CA ASP A 128 -24.33 -12.22 20.15
C ASP A 128 -22.89 -11.70 20.00
N SER A 129 -22.47 -11.28 18.81
CA SER A 129 -21.10 -10.80 18.58
C SER A 129 -20.88 -9.44 19.25
N PRO A 130 -19.75 -9.22 19.96
CA PRO A 130 -19.50 -7.96 20.63
C PRO A 130 -19.42 -6.80 19.62
N PRO A 131 -19.89 -5.60 19.99
CA PRO A 131 -19.86 -4.46 19.10
C PRO A 131 -18.41 -4.05 18.80
N ARG A 132 -18.07 -4.01 17.52
CA ARG A 132 -16.75 -3.58 17.02
C ARG A 132 -16.35 -2.19 17.53
N LEU A 133 -15.08 -2.03 17.90
CA LEU A 133 -14.47 -0.74 18.23
C LEU A 133 -14.48 0.23 17.03
N ARG A 134 -14.76 1.51 17.29
CA ARG A 134 -14.84 2.56 16.27
C ARG A 134 -14.15 3.82 16.78
N PHE A 135 -13.44 4.51 15.90
CA PHE A 135 -12.90 5.83 16.24
C PHE A 135 -14.02 6.83 16.49
N GLY A 136 -13.82 7.74 17.44
CA GLY A 136 -14.78 8.78 17.82
C GLY A 136 -15.86 8.32 18.81
N GLU A 137 -16.10 7.02 18.95
CA GLU A 137 -17.05 6.46 19.91
C GLU A 137 -16.51 6.52 21.34
N VAL A 138 -17.44 6.60 22.30
CA VAL A 138 -17.14 6.67 23.73
C VAL A 138 -17.33 5.28 24.35
N TYR A 139 -16.30 4.83 25.07
CA TYR A 139 -16.28 3.56 25.76
C TYR A 139 -16.03 3.76 27.25
N SER A 140 -16.54 2.84 28.07
CA SER A 140 -16.12 2.73 29.47
C SER A 140 -14.78 2.02 29.49
N VAL A 141 -13.75 2.70 30.01
CA VAL A 141 -12.40 2.16 30.11
C VAL A 141 -11.85 2.34 31.53
N PRO A 142 -11.03 1.40 32.02
CA PRO A 142 -10.39 1.55 33.33
C PRO A 142 -9.31 2.64 33.30
N ASP A 143 -9.37 3.57 34.25
CA ASP A 143 -8.30 4.55 34.49
C ASP A 143 -7.09 3.91 35.18
N ALA A 144 -6.02 4.69 35.43
CA ALA A 144 -4.81 4.22 36.12
C ALA A 144 -5.05 3.69 37.55
N ARG A 145 -6.25 3.91 38.12
CA ARG A 145 -6.69 3.42 39.44
C ARG A 145 -7.70 2.27 39.32
N GLY A 146 -7.96 1.78 38.11
CA GLY A 146 -8.93 0.71 37.83
C GLY A 146 -10.39 1.17 37.89
N LYS A 147 -10.65 2.49 37.93
CA LYS A 147 -12.00 3.03 37.90
C LYS A 147 -12.46 3.20 36.45
N GLU A 148 -13.63 2.69 36.14
CA GLU A 148 -14.29 2.89 34.86
C GLU A 148 -14.59 4.37 34.62
N VAL A 149 -14.03 4.92 33.53
CA VAL A 149 -14.24 6.30 33.08
C VAL A 149 -14.68 6.32 31.61
N PRO A 150 -15.61 7.21 31.23
CA PRO A 150 -15.98 7.37 29.83
C PRO A 150 -14.85 8.05 29.05
N ALA A 151 -14.38 7.41 27.99
CA ALA A 151 -13.29 7.93 27.16
C ALA A 151 -13.55 7.66 25.67
N ARG A 152 -13.13 8.60 24.81
CA ARG A 152 -13.29 8.52 23.37
C ARG A 152 -12.09 7.83 22.73
N LEU A 153 -12.33 6.79 21.93
CA LEU A 153 -11.26 6.14 21.16
C LEU A 153 -10.81 7.07 20.03
N TYR A 154 -9.52 7.42 19.97
CA TYR A 154 -8.98 8.28 18.91
C TYR A 154 -7.90 7.57 18.05
N GLU A 155 -7.26 6.55 18.60
CA GLU A 155 -6.23 5.77 17.90
C GLU A 155 -6.23 4.32 18.40
N ALA A 156 -5.90 3.37 17.54
CA ALA A 156 -5.87 1.96 17.87
C ALA A 156 -4.97 1.21 16.90
N ILE A 157 -4.32 0.17 17.40
CA ILE A 157 -3.55 -0.79 16.60
C ILE A 157 -4.01 -2.21 16.93
N VAL A 158 -4.07 -3.07 15.91
CA VAL A 158 -4.34 -4.50 16.10
C VAL A 158 -3.02 -5.23 16.24
N LEU A 159 -2.86 -5.95 17.34
CA LEU A 159 -1.72 -6.82 17.63
C LEU A 159 -2.11 -8.26 17.25
N GLU A 160 -1.91 -8.62 15.99
CA GLU A 160 -2.38 -9.90 15.43
C GLU A 160 -1.85 -11.13 16.17
N HIS A 161 -0.55 -11.14 16.51
CA HIS A 161 0.11 -12.23 17.24
C HIS A 161 -0.41 -12.39 18.67
N GLU A 162 -0.94 -11.30 19.23
CA GLU A 162 -1.41 -11.19 20.60
C GLU A 162 -2.93 -11.32 20.73
N LYS A 163 -3.65 -11.47 19.60
CA LYS A 163 -5.11 -11.46 19.51
C LYS A 163 -5.73 -10.34 20.35
N ALA A 164 -5.19 -9.13 20.22
CA ALA A 164 -5.65 -7.98 20.98
C ALA A 164 -5.61 -6.70 20.16
N ILE A 165 -6.47 -5.75 20.54
CA ILE A 165 -6.46 -4.37 20.08
C ILE A 165 -5.88 -3.52 21.20
N MET A 166 -4.86 -2.72 20.89
CA MET A 166 -4.36 -1.68 21.77
C MET A 166 -5.03 -0.37 21.36
N GLY A 167 -5.96 0.13 22.16
CA GLY A 167 -6.67 1.38 21.93
C GLY A 167 -6.11 2.52 22.79
N CYS A 168 -6.00 3.71 22.19
CA CYS A 168 -5.70 4.96 22.86
C CYS A 168 -6.99 5.79 22.95
N TYR A 169 -7.37 6.10 24.19
CA TYR A 169 -8.61 6.78 24.52
C TYR A 169 -8.32 8.12 25.17
N GLN A 170 -9.11 9.13 24.86
CA GLN A 170 -9.06 10.43 25.51
C GLN A 170 -10.23 10.54 26.49
N SER A 171 -9.94 10.74 27.77
CA SER A 171 -10.98 10.95 28.79
C SER A 171 -11.81 12.19 28.46
N LEU A 172 -13.15 12.11 28.62
CA LEU A 172 -14.05 13.24 28.39
C LEU A 172 -13.84 14.40 29.38
N ASP A 173 -13.22 14.13 30.52
CA ASP A 173 -12.89 15.13 31.54
C ASP A 173 -11.63 15.94 31.18
N GLY A 174 -11.04 15.70 30.00
CA GLY A 174 -10.05 16.58 29.35
C GLY A 174 -8.59 16.39 29.76
N GLY A 175 -8.27 15.39 30.58
CA GLY A 175 -6.95 15.35 31.23
C GLY A 175 -5.97 14.26 30.81
N GLN A 176 -6.41 13.08 30.39
CA GLN A 176 -5.51 11.92 30.25
C GLN A 176 -5.84 11.05 29.03
N ASN A 177 -4.77 10.66 28.35
CA ASN A 177 -4.79 9.59 27.36
C ASN A 177 -4.63 8.27 28.11
N ILE A 178 -5.53 7.33 27.86
CA ILE A 178 -5.57 6.01 28.48
C ILE A 178 -5.28 4.99 27.39
N MET A 179 -4.32 4.11 27.62
CA MET A 179 -4.07 2.96 26.75
C MET A 179 -4.73 1.73 27.35
N VAL A 180 -5.63 1.11 26.59
CA VAL A 180 -6.33 -0.11 27.01
C VAL A 180 -6.13 -1.19 25.98
N ARG A 181 -5.89 -2.40 26.49
CA ARG A 181 -5.82 -3.62 25.69
C ARG A 181 -7.15 -4.34 25.76
N THR A 182 -7.75 -4.59 24.59
CA THR A 182 -9.02 -5.31 24.46
C THR A 182 -8.80 -6.59 23.65
N PRO A 183 -9.27 -7.77 24.09
CA PRO A 183 -9.21 -8.99 23.28
C PRO A 183 -9.97 -8.81 21.95
N ILE A 184 -9.42 -9.34 20.86
CA ILE A 184 -10.11 -9.37 19.55
C ILE A 184 -10.75 -10.74 19.33
N THR A 185 -11.97 -10.77 18.81
CA THR A 185 -12.61 -12.03 18.40
C THR A 185 -12.02 -12.58 17.10
N ASP A 186 -12.20 -13.88 16.83
CA ASP A 186 -11.71 -14.47 15.57
C ASP A 186 -12.44 -13.87 14.35
N VAL A 187 -13.71 -13.48 14.48
CA VAL A 187 -14.49 -12.78 13.45
C VAL A 187 -13.91 -11.39 13.17
N GLU A 188 -13.62 -10.62 14.22
CA GLU A 188 -12.97 -9.31 14.08
C GLU A 188 -11.56 -9.44 13.50
N LEU A 189 -10.81 -10.48 13.86
CA LEU A 189 -9.49 -10.72 13.31
C LEU A 189 -9.55 -11.08 11.82
N ALA A 190 -10.53 -11.87 11.39
CA ALA A 190 -10.78 -12.15 9.98
C ALA A 190 -11.17 -10.87 9.21
N ALA A 191 -12.06 -10.05 9.78
CA ALA A 191 -12.45 -8.76 9.22
C ALA A 191 -11.26 -7.79 9.09
N TRP A 192 -10.39 -7.74 10.11
CA TRP A 192 -9.15 -6.98 10.09
C TRP A 192 -8.24 -7.45 8.97
N LYS A 193 -7.97 -8.76 8.86
CA LYS A 193 -7.10 -9.30 7.81
C LYS A 193 -7.61 -9.02 6.40
N ARG A 194 -8.92 -8.97 6.20
CA ARG A 194 -9.53 -8.69 4.90
C ARG A 194 -9.47 -7.20 4.54
N HIS A 195 -9.84 -6.33 5.48
CA HIS A 195 -9.93 -4.88 5.25
C HIS A 195 -9.38 -4.09 6.44
N PRO A 196 -8.05 -4.07 6.63
CA PRO A 196 -7.45 -3.53 7.85
C PRO A 196 -7.55 -1.99 7.90
N ASP A 197 -7.54 -1.34 6.75
CA ASP A 197 -7.62 0.11 6.62
C ASP A 197 -9.00 0.68 6.98
N THR A 198 -10.08 -0.09 6.83
CA THR A 198 -11.47 0.32 7.13
C THR A 198 -12.05 -0.35 8.37
N PHE A 199 -11.26 -1.18 9.07
CA PHE A 199 -11.72 -1.95 10.21
C PHE A 199 -12.37 -1.08 11.29
N PHE A 200 -11.85 0.11 11.58
CA PHE A 200 -12.41 1.03 12.58
C PHE A 200 -13.43 2.04 12.02
N ARG A 201 -14.00 1.79 10.83
CA ARG A 201 -14.91 2.67 10.05
C ARG A 201 -14.32 3.97 9.50
N GLU A 202 -13.05 4.25 9.77
CA GLU A 202 -12.30 5.31 9.08
C GLU A 202 -11.21 4.67 8.24
N ARG A 203 -11.00 5.15 7.00
CA ARG A 203 -9.87 4.74 6.18
C ARG A 203 -8.60 5.30 6.79
N ARG A 204 -7.80 4.46 7.47
CA ARG A 204 -6.46 4.82 7.92
C ARG A 204 -5.44 3.96 7.18
N GLN A 205 -4.48 4.61 6.53
CA GLN A 205 -3.37 3.89 5.92
C GLN A 205 -2.51 3.30 7.03
N ILE A 206 -2.42 1.98 7.05
CA ILE A 206 -1.51 1.28 7.96
C ILE A 206 -0.12 1.36 7.34
N PRO A 207 0.91 1.77 8.12
CA PRO A 207 2.28 1.79 7.64
C PRO A 207 2.67 0.40 7.15
N ARG A 208 2.96 0.26 5.85
CA ARG A 208 3.54 -0.97 5.31
C ARG A 208 5.03 -1.00 5.60
N GLN A 209 5.55 -2.17 5.91
CA GLN A 209 7.00 -2.35 6.05
C GLN A 209 7.66 -2.14 4.70
N ALA A 210 8.56 -1.16 4.60
CA ALA A 210 9.36 -0.95 3.41
C ALA A 210 10.36 -2.10 3.24
N THR A 211 10.37 -2.67 2.05
CA THR A 211 11.16 -3.85 1.65
C THR A 211 12.47 -3.49 0.95
N ASN A 212 12.57 -2.27 0.40
CA ASN A 212 13.74 -1.79 -0.32
C ASN A 212 14.04 -0.30 -0.01
N TRP A 213 15.20 0.19 -0.48
CA TRP A 213 15.66 1.54 -0.19
C TRP A 213 14.76 2.63 -0.82
N LEU A 214 14.14 2.36 -1.98
CA LEU A 214 13.22 3.29 -2.65
C LEU A 214 11.93 3.45 -1.86
N GLU A 215 11.35 2.36 -1.35
CA GLU A 215 10.17 2.40 -0.48
C GLU A 215 10.45 3.17 0.81
N LEU A 216 11.64 3.00 1.40
CA LEU A 216 12.08 3.80 2.54
C LEU A 216 12.20 5.28 2.16
N ALA A 217 12.81 5.59 1.02
CA ALA A 217 12.99 6.96 0.54
C ALA A 217 11.63 7.65 0.27
N LEU A 218 10.66 6.93 -0.32
CA LEU A 218 9.29 7.40 -0.52
C LEU A 218 8.59 7.67 0.83
N SER A 219 8.74 6.78 1.81
CA SER A 219 8.17 6.98 3.15
C SER A 219 8.76 8.22 3.85
N PHE A 220 10.07 8.45 3.72
CA PHE A 220 10.69 9.68 4.20
C PHE A 220 10.20 10.91 3.44
N TYR A 221 10.01 10.80 2.12
CA TYR A 221 9.51 11.90 1.30
C TYR A 221 8.10 12.32 1.73
N GLU A 222 7.19 11.37 1.96
CA GLU A 222 5.85 11.69 2.47
C GLU A 222 5.88 12.43 3.82
N THR A 223 6.87 12.13 4.66
CA THR A 223 7.06 12.77 5.97
C THR A 223 7.67 14.18 5.84
N TYR A 224 8.69 14.33 4.97
CA TYR A 224 9.54 15.51 4.96
C TYR A 224 9.35 16.43 3.76
N LYS A 225 8.49 16.11 2.77
CA LYS A 225 8.28 16.92 1.55
C LYS A 225 7.93 18.39 1.83
N SER A 226 7.25 18.66 2.95
CA SER A 226 6.84 20.02 3.36
C SER A 226 7.86 20.73 4.26
N THR A 227 9.00 20.11 4.56
CA THR A 227 10.04 20.71 5.39
C THR A 227 10.68 21.89 4.68
N SER A 228 10.90 23.00 5.39
CA SER A 228 11.52 24.18 4.79
C SER A 228 12.95 23.91 4.31
N ARG A 229 13.36 24.65 3.27
CA ARG A 229 14.69 24.51 2.67
C ARG A 229 15.80 24.80 3.68
N GLU A 230 15.62 25.81 4.51
CA GLU A 230 16.59 26.22 5.54
C GLU A 230 16.83 25.09 6.54
N LYS A 231 15.77 24.39 6.93
CA LYS A 231 15.85 23.28 7.89
C LYS A 231 16.52 22.05 7.28
N LEU A 232 16.22 21.75 6.02
CA LEU A 232 16.89 20.68 5.28
C LEU A 232 18.39 20.95 5.11
N LEU A 233 18.78 22.20 4.82
CA LEU A 233 20.19 22.59 4.74
C LEU A 233 20.90 22.53 6.10
N GLU A 234 20.22 22.91 7.18
CA GLU A 234 20.73 22.77 8.56
C GLU A 234 21.06 21.31 8.86
N TRP A 235 20.17 20.38 8.51
CA TRP A 235 20.39 18.94 8.71
C TRP A 235 21.50 18.35 7.84
N MET A 236 21.77 18.95 6.68
CA MET A 236 22.80 18.51 5.74
C MET A 236 24.10 19.32 5.84
N VAL A 237 24.29 20.13 6.88
CA VAL A 237 25.45 21.04 6.99
C VAL A 237 26.80 20.32 6.96
N THR A 238 26.83 19.06 7.40
CA THR A 238 28.04 18.21 7.40
C THR A 238 28.26 17.45 6.09
N ALA A 239 27.42 17.67 5.07
CA ALA A 239 27.59 17.02 3.77
C ALA A 239 28.74 17.65 2.98
N ASP A 240 29.58 16.81 2.37
CA ASP A 240 30.74 17.25 1.59
C ASP A 240 30.36 18.15 0.40
N ASP A 241 29.12 18.00 -0.10
CA ASP A 241 28.60 18.71 -1.26
C ASP A 241 27.64 19.86 -0.88
N ILE A 242 27.75 20.42 0.32
CA ILE A 242 26.86 21.46 0.84
C ILE A 242 26.71 22.68 -0.09
N ASP A 243 27.75 23.06 -0.82
CA ASP A 243 27.68 24.18 -1.76
C ASP A 243 26.82 23.87 -2.97
N TYR A 244 26.81 22.61 -3.44
CA TYR A 244 25.86 22.15 -4.44
C TYR A 244 24.43 22.13 -3.88
N LEU A 245 24.23 21.62 -2.66
CA LEU A 245 22.90 21.55 -2.02
C LEU A 245 22.24 22.92 -1.87
N LYS A 246 23.01 23.98 -1.62
CA LYS A 246 22.52 25.36 -1.57
C LYS A 246 21.98 25.85 -2.92
N THR A 247 22.35 25.25 -4.05
CA THR A 247 21.84 25.65 -5.37
C THR A 247 20.46 25.06 -5.68
N LEU A 248 20.04 24.04 -4.94
CA LEU A 248 18.80 23.31 -5.21
C LEU A 248 17.55 24.06 -4.73
N SER A 249 16.46 23.83 -5.45
CA SER A 249 15.10 24.21 -5.05
C SER A 249 14.68 23.44 -3.78
N GLN A 250 13.67 23.91 -3.06
CA GLN A 250 13.15 23.19 -1.89
C GLN A 250 12.68 21.78 -2.26
N ALA A 251 12.01 21.63 -3.40
CA ALA A 251 11.47 20.34 -3.85
C ALA A 251 12.60 19.36 -4.18
N ASP A 252 13.60 19.79 -4.97
CA ASP A 252 14.74 18.93 -5.33
C ASP A 252 15.59 18.59 -4.10
N LEU A 253 15.74 19.52 -3.16
CA LEU A 253 16.47 19.30 -1.93
C LEU A 253 15.76 18.28 -1.02
N ALA A 254 14.43 18.34 -0.92
CA ALA A 254 13.64 17.39 -0.16
C ALA A 254 13.74 15.97 -0.75
N ILE A 255 13.67 15.84 -2.08
CA ILE A 255 13.84 14.55 -2.77
C ILE A 255 15.23 13.98 -2.49
N LEU A 256 16.29 14.77 -2.70
CA LEU A 256 17.66 14.31 -2.50
C LEU A 256 17.95 13.93 -1.04
N TYR A 257 17.42 14.71 -0.08
CA TYR A 257 17.53 14.39 1.33
C TYR A 257 16.89 13.04 1.66
N CYS A 258 15.67 12.79 1.19
CA CYS A 258 14.95 11.54 1.44
C CYS A 258 15.59 10.34 0.74
N GLU A 259 16.14 10.54 -0.45
CA GLU A 259 16.94 9.55 -1.17
C GLU A 259 18.17 9.13 -0.35
N ARG A 260 18.93 10.09 0.21
CA ARG A 260 20.08 9.81 1.07
C ARG A 260 19.70 9.07 2.34
N LEU A 261 18.58 9.43 2.97
CA LEU A 261 18.07 8.72 4.15
C LEU A 261 17.68 7.29 3.81
N GLY A 262 16.95 7.08 2.71
CA GLY A 262 16.53 5.74 2.27
C GLY A 262 17.72 4.82 2.01
N TRP A 263 18.71 5.31 1.24
CA TRP A 263 19.96 4.60 1.00
C TRP A 263 20.75 4.31 2.28
N GLY A 264 20.91 5.32 3.14
CA GLY A 264 21.65 5.19 4.40
C GLY A 264 20.99 4.23 5.40
N ALA A 265 19.66 4.19 5.44
CA ALA A 265 18.90 3.27 6.28
C ALA A 265 18.94 1.83 5.76
N ALA A 266 18.85 1.64 4.44
CA ALA A 266 18.92 0.31 3.82
C ALA A 266 20.31 -0.34 3.98
N ASN A 267 21.39 0.44 3.88
CA ASN A 267 22.77 -0.06 4.01
C ASN A 267 23.24 -0.29 5.46
N LYS A 268 22.40 0.01 6.46
CA LYS A 268 22.68 -0.24 7.89
C LYS A 268 21.97 -1.48 8.44
N ARG A 269 21.09 -2.11 7.65
CA ARG A 269 20.50 -3.42 7.95
C ARG A 269 21.41 -4.54 7.47
#